data_AF-A0A135VJZ3-F1
#
_entry.id   AF-A0A135VJZ3-F1
#
_cell.length_a   1.000
_cell.length_b   1.000
_cell.length_c   1.000
_cell.angle_alpha   90.00
_cell.angle_beta   90.00
_cell.angle_gamma   90.00
#
_symmetry.space_group_name_H-M   'P 1'
#
loop_
_entity.id
_entity.type
_entity.pdbx_description
1 polymer ?
#
loop_
_entity_poly.entity_id
_entity_poly.type
_entity_poly.pdbx_seq_one_letter_code
_entity_poly.pdbx_strand_id
1 'polypeptide(L)'
;MKKLSLNQRYLANELDMTLHNRNPMILCFTGGTLMILSGVSGTIGVIGELSEILQYIFGLEFFETFENFMAGLAAWAALGGILAIFGGIILTTEKVWFGRILISAGIIIGVIGLLMTMVQMATAGVFVMDMIHQLQQSLGWIGAIMAYFSRIIAEQKPIMDK
;
A
#
# COMPACT_ATOMS: atom_id res chain seq x y z
N MET A 1 -4.13 46.88 9.48
CA MET A 1 -4.59 45.69 8.73
C MET A 1 -4.53 45.99 7.23
N LYS A 2 -3.56 45.43 6.51
CA LYS A 2 -3.27 45.75 5.10
C LYS A 2 -4.22 44.92 4.21
N LYS A 3 -5.20 45.56 3.56
CA LYS A 3 -6.08 44.90 2.57
C LYS A 3 -5.24 44.52 1.35
N LEU A 4 -4.95 43.23 1.20
CA LEU A 4 -4.41 42.67 -0.05
C LEU A 4 -5.36 42.98 -1.22
N SER A 5 -4.80 43.48 -2.32
CA SER A 5 -5.55 43.79 -3.53
C SER A 5 -6.14 42.51 -4.14
N LEU A 6 -7.31 42.63 -4.77
CA LEU A 6 -8.05 41.51 -5.41
C LEU A 6 -7.17 40.67 -6.35
N ASN A 7 -6.18 41.28 -6.99
CA ASN A 7 -5.25 40.60 -7.89
C ASN A 7 -4.27 39.67 -7.16
N GLN A 8 -3.84 40.03 -5.94
CA GLN A 8 -3.01 39.14 -5.11
C GLN A 8 -3.80 37.98 -4.52
N ARG A 9 -5.12 38.16 -4.29
CA ARG A 9 -6.01 37.05 -3.91
C ARG A 9 -6.21 36.07 -5.07
N TYR A 10 -6.29 36.57 -6.30
CA TYR A 10 -6.37 35.72 -7.49
C TYR A 10 -5.09 34.89 -7.68
N LEU A 11 -3.92 35.52 -7.57
CA LEU A 11 -2.63 34.82 -7.67
C LEU A 11 -2.40 33.81 -6.53
N ALA A 12 -2.87 34.09 -5.31
CA ALA A 12 -2.79 33.13 -4.20
C ALA A 12 -3.74 31.93 -4.42
N ASN A 13 -4.95 32.17 -4.95
CA ASN A 13 -5.87 31.09 -5.33
C ASN A 13 -5.35 30.27 -6.52
N GLU A 14 -4.75 30.90 -7.52
CA GLU A 14 -4.12 30.19 -8.64
C GLU A 14 -2.93 29.35 -8.18
N LEU A 15 -2.09 29.85 -7.26
CA LEU A 15 -1.01 29.03 -6.69
C LEU A 15 -1.53 27.84 -5.89
N ASP A 16 -2.63 27.99 -5.13
CA ASP A 16 -3.30 26.85 -4.48
C ASP A 16 -3.94 25.88 -5.51
N MET A 17 -4.39 26.38 -6.67
CA MET A 17 -4.94 25.56 -7.76
C MET A 17 -3.88 24.80 -8.58
N THR A 18 -2.59 25.16 -8.52
CA THR A 18 -1.50 24.42 -9.19
C THR A 18 -1.12 23.11 -8.47
N LEU A 19 -1.50 22.96 -7.21
CA LEU A 19 -1.45 21.67 -6.49
C LEU A 19 -2.84 21.05 -6.50
N HIS A 20 -3.25 20.70 -7.71
CA HIS A 20 -4.61 20.30 -8.07
C HIS A 20 -5.17 19.12 -7.26
N ASN A 21 -4.38 18.34 -6.49
CA ASN A 21 -4.89 17.21 -5.71
C ASN A 21 -3.96 16.67 -4.59
N ARG A 22 -3.53 17.52 -3.63
CA ARG A 22 -2.61 17.08 -2.55
C ARG A 22 -3.16 15.98 -1.64
N ASN A 23 -4.44 16.06 -1.25
CA ASN A 23 -5.02 15.14 -0.26
C ASN A 23 -5.00 13.66 -0.71
N PRO A 24 -5.45 13.29 -1.92
CA PRO A 24 -5.37 11.89 -2.35
C PRO A 24 -3.94 11.44 -2.65
N MET A 25 -3.04 12.32 -3.08
CA MET A 25 -1.62 11.99 -3.24
C MET A 25 -1.00 11.57 -1.91
N ILE A 26 -1.24 12.32 -0.84
CA ILE A 26 -0.72 12.01 0.50
C ILE A 26 -1.30 10.69 1.00
N LEU A 27 -2.61 10.44 0.80
CA LEU A 27 -3.26 9.19 1.19
C LEU A 27 -2.73 7.96 0.44
N CYS A 28 -2.43 8.09 -0.86
CA CYS A 28 -1.79 7.02 -1.62
C CYS A 28 -0.33 6.80 -1.18
N PHE A 29 0.39 7.87 -0.86
CA PHE A 29 1.77 7.78 -0.42
C PHE A 29 1.88 7.10 0.95
N THR A 30 1.07 7.54 1.93
CA THR A 30 1.03 6.92 3.26
C THR A 30 0.48 5.50 3.20
N GLY A 31 -0.59 5.27 2.43
CA GLY A 31 -1.19 3.94 2.25
C GLY A 31 -0.24 2.94 1.60
N GLY A 32 0.41 3.33 0.50
CA GLY A 32 1.39 2.50 -0.18
C GLY A 32 2.62 2.21 0.66
N THR A 33 3.12 3.20 1.42
CA THR A 33 4.24 3.00 2.35
C THR A 33 3.90 1.98 3.44
N LEU A 34 2.71 2.08 4.03
CA LEU A 34 2.25 1.12 5.04
C LEU A 34 2.09 -0.30 4.47
N MET A 35 1.59 -0.43 3.24
CA MET A 35 1.50 -1.73 2.56
C MET A 35 2.88 -2.34 2.30
N ILE A 36 3.87 -1.53 1.90
CA ILE A 36 5.26 -2.00 1.72
C ILE A 36 5.84 -2.46 3.05
N LEU A 37 5.73 -1.64 4.10
CA LEU A 37 6.25 -1.97 5.43
C LEU A 37 5.61 -3.23 6.00
N SER A 38 4.31 -3.39 5.80
CA SER A 38 3.57 -4.60 6.17
C SER A 38 4.05 -5.83 5.41
N GLY A 39 4.21 -5.73 4.08
CA GLY A 39 4.62 -6.84 3.23
C GLY A 39 6.04 -7.33 3.53
N VAL A 40 6.99 -6.41 3.70
CA VAL A 40 8.40 -6.72 4.01
C VAL A 40 8.56 -7.28 5.42
N SER A 41 7.86 -6.70 6.40
CA SER A 41 8.04 -7.10 7.80
C SER A 41 7.28 -8.39 8.13
N GLY A 42 6.11 -8.59 7.53
CA GLY A 42 5.28 -9.79 7.73
C GLY A 42 5.94 -11.08 7.23
N THR A 43 6.80 -10.99 6.21
CA THR A 43 7.56 -12.16 5.72
C THR A 43 8.70 -12.53 6.65
N ILE A 44 9.47 -11.53 7.09
CA ILE A 44 10.61 -11.74 7.97
C ILE A 44 10.16 -12.38 9.30
N GLY A 45 9.02 -11.91 9.83
CA GLY A 45 8.44 -12.48 11.05
C GLY A 45 8.08 -13.96 10.90
N VAL A 46 7.41 -14.34 9.80
CA VAL A 46 6.98 -15.73 9.59
C VAL A 46 8.18 -16.65 9.36
N ILE A 47 9.19 -16.21 8.61
CA ILE A 47 10.42 -16.99 8.39
C ILE A 47 11.15 -17.23 9.72
N GLY A 48 11.24 -16.21 10.57
CA GLY A 48 11.89 -16.31 11.88
C GLY A 48 11.26 -17.39 12.77
N GLU A 49 9.95 -17.33 12.98
CA GLU A 49 9.24 -18.26 13.88
C GLU A 49 9.18 -19.69 13.34
N LEU A 50 9.02 -19.86 12.03
CA LEU A 50 8.94 -21.19 11.43
C LEU A 50 10.29 -21.82 11.15
N SER A 51 11.39 -21.06 11.11
CA SER A 51 12.71 -21.59 10.74
C SER A 51 13.15 -22.77 11.61
N GLU A 52 12.99 -22.66 12.93
CA GLU A 52 13.40 -23.70 13.88
C GLU A 52 12.56 -24.98 13.74
N ILE A 53 11.25 -24.84 13.51
CA ILE A 53 10.32 -25.97 13.41
C ILE A 53 10.41 -26.65 12.03
N LEU A 54 10.48 -25.87 10.95
CA LEU A 54 10.56 -26.41 9.58
C LEU A 54 11.89 -27.13 9.33
N GLN A 55 13.01 -26.56 9.77
CA GLN A 55 14.31 -27.19 9.61
C GLN A 55 14.40 -28.52 10.38
N TYR A 56 13.75 -28.61 11.55
CA TYR A 56 13.71 -29.83 12.35
C TYR A 56 12.87 -30.94 11.72
N ILE A 57 11.73 -30.62 11.10
CA ILE A 57 10.77 -31.62 10.59
C ILE A 57 11.03 -32.00 9.13
N PHE A 58 11.27 -31.01 8.27
CA PHE A 58 11.33 -31.18 6.81
C PHE A 58 12.74 -31.06 6.22
N GLY A 59 13.73 -30.67 7.02
CA GLY A 59 15.10 -30.49 6.58
C GLY A 59 15.34 -29.15 5.85
N LEU A 60 16.61 -28.92 5.53
CA LEU A 60 17.11 -27.62 5.06
C LEU A 60 16.62 -27.25 3.65
N GLU A 61 16.46 -28.25 2.76
CA GLU A 61 16.03 -28.03 1.36
C GLU A 61 14.57 -27.53 1.26
N PHE A 62 13.68 -28.04 2.12
CA PHE A 62 12.30 -27.58 2.17
C PHE A 62 12.21 -26.15 2.73
N PHE A 63 13.04 -25.84 3.73
CA PHE A 63 13.11 -24.51 4.32
C PHE A 63 13.53 -23.45 3.29
N GLU A 64 14.55 -23.69 2.48
CA GLU A 64 14.97 -22.74 1.42
C GLU A 64 13.88 -22.50 0.37
N THR A 65 13.15 -23.56 -0.01
CA THR A 65 12.04 -23.44 -0.97
C THR A 65 10.89 -22.63 -0.38
N PHE A 66 10.57 -22.86 0.89
CA PHE A 66 9.55 -22.11 1.63
C PHE A 66 9.95 -20.64 1.79
N GLU A 67 11.19 -20.35 2.17
CA GLU A 67 11.73 -19.00 2.30
C GLU A 67 11.65 -18.22 0.97
N ASN A 68 12.07 -18.84 -0.14
CA ASN A 68 11.96 -18.23 -1.47
C ASN A 68 10.50 -17.94 -1.86
N PHE A 69 9.58 -18.85 -1.53
CA PHE A 69 8.15 -18.62 -1.77
C PHE A 69 7.66 -17.43 -0.94
N MET A 70 7.98 -17.39 0.37
CA MET A 70 7.66 -16.29 1.27
C MET A 70 8.19 -14.96 0.73
N ALA A 71 9.48 -14.89 0.38
CA ALA A 71 10.11 -13.69 -0.18
C ALA A 71 9.41 -13.20 -1.46
N GLY A 72 8.97 -14.13 -2.32
CA GLY A 72 8.17 -13.81 -3.49
C GLY A 72 6.87 -13.09 -3.12
N LEU A 73 6.14 -13.58 -2.11
CA LEU A 73 4.91 -12.93 -1.65
C LEU A 73 5.13 -11.55 -1.04
N ALA A 74 6.21 -11.37 -0.28
CA ALA A 74 6.61 -10.05 0.20
C ALA A 74 6.77 -9.06 -0.95
N ALA A 75 7.41 -9.52 -2.03
CA ALA A 75 7.62 -8.71 -3.23
C ALA A 75 6.29 -8.35 -3.89
N TRP A 76 5.29 -9.24 -3.94
CA TRP A 76 3.95 -8.91 -4.44
C TRP A 76 3.25 -7.84 -3.60
N ALA A 77 3.29 -7.95 -2.27
CA ALA A 77 2.71 -6.94 -1.39
C ALA A 77 3.42 -5.57 -1.54
N ALA A 78 4.76 -5.58 -1.64
CA ALA A 78 5.55 -4.38 -1.87
C ALA A 78 5.26 -3.76 -3.25
N LEU A 79 5.13 -4.57 -4.31
CA LEU A 79 4.73 -4.11 -5.64
C LEU A 79 3.35 -3.45 -5.62
N GLY A 80 2.40 -4.01 -4.87
CA GLY A 80 1.08 -3.40 -4.68
C GLY A 80 1.16 -1.99 -4.07
N GLY A 81 1.99 -1.81 -3.04
CA GLY A 81 2.24 -0.50 -2.44
C GLY A 81 2.97 0.48 -3.37
N ILE A 82 3.95 0.00 -4.14
CA ILE A 82 4.65 0.81 -5.16
C ILE A 82 3.67 1.30 -6.23
N LEU A 83 2.80 0.43 -6.75
CA LEU A 83 1.77 0.77 -7.73
C LEU A 83 0.78 1.79 -7.18
N ALA A 84 0.40 1.69 -5.90
CA ALA A 84 -0.42 2.68 -5.23
C ALA A 84 0.28 4.07 -5.15
N ILE A 85 1.58 4.10 -4.85
CA ILE A 85 2.37 5.35 -4.81
C ILE A 85 2.46 5.98 -6.21
N PHE A 86 2.84 5.20 -7.23
CA PHE A 86 2.91 5.68 -8.61
C PHE A 86 1.55 6.13 -9.13
N GLY A 87 0.49 5.40 -8.80
CA GLY A 87 -0.88 5.77 -9.17
C GLY A 87 -1.32 7.08 -8.52
N GLY A 88 -0.93 7.32 -7.27
CA GLY A 88 -1.13 8.58 -6.57
C GLY A 88 -0.37 9.77 -7.19
N ILE A 89 0.85 9.54 -7.69
CA ILE A 89 1.62 10.56 -8.42
C ILE A 89 0.95 10.87 -9.77
N ILE A 90 0.54 9.86 -10.53
CA ILE A 90 -0.12 10.06 -11.83
C ILE A 90 -1.46 10.79 -11.68
N LEU A 91 -2.14 10.62 -10.55
CA LEU A 91 -3.36 11.36 -10.19
C LEU A 91 -3.15 12.88 -10.07
N THR A 92 -1.92 13.35 -9.91
CA THR A 92 -1.59 14.77 -9.94
C THR A 92 -1.39 15.33 -11.35
N THR A 93 -1.38 14.45 -12.37
CA THR A 93 -1.23 14.80 -13.79
C THR A 93 -2.58 14.80 -14.51
N GLU A 94 -2.66 15.37 -15.71
CA GLU A 94 -3.86 15.42 -16.57
C GLU A 94 -4.48 14.04 -16.89
N LYS A 95 -3.73 12.93 -16.70
CA LYS A 95 -4.17 11.55 -16.99
C LYS A 95 -4.77 10.84 -15.77
N VAL A 96 -5.80 11.44 -15.19
CA VAL A 96 -6.49 10.96 -13.97
C VAL A 96 -7.03 9.53 -14.11
N TRP A 97 -7.50 9.15 -15.31
CA TRP A 97 -8.03 7.81 -15.58
C TRP A 97 -6.97 6.71 -15.45
N PHE A 98 -5.75 6.95 -15.92
CA PHE A 98 -4.65 5.98 -15.84
C PHE A 98 -4.18 5.80 -14.39
N GLY A 99 -4.11 6.89 -13.62
CA GLY A 99 -3.80 6.84 -12.18
C GLY A 99 -4.80 6.00 -11.40
N ARG A 100 -6.09 6.09 -11.73
CA ARG A 100 -7.16 5.30 -11.09
C ARG A 100 -7.00 3.79 -11.32
N ILE A 101 -6.72 3.38 -12.56
CA ILE A 101 -6.52 1.96 -12.88
C ILE A 101 -5.29 1.42 -12.12
N LEU A 102 -4.21 2.21 -12.07
CA LEU A 102 -2.97 1.79 -11.42
C LEU A 102 -3.15 1.61 -9.90
N ILE A 103 -3.89 2.51 -9.25
CA ILE A 103 -4.25 2.37 -7.82
C ILE A 103 -5.10 1.14 -7.60
N SER A 104 -6.13 0.92 -8.43
CA SER A 104 -6.98 -0.28 -8.30
C SER A 104 -6.17 -1.57 -8.45
N ALA A 105 -5.25 -1.63 -9.42
CA ALA A 105 -4.36 -2.77 -9.59
C ALA A 105 -3.45 -2.95 -8.37
N GLY A 106 -2.85 -1.87 -7.86
CA GLY A 106 -1.99 -1.88 -6.68
C GLY A 106 -2.70 -2.37 -5.41
N ILE A 107 -3.95 -1.92 -5.19
CA ILE A 107 -4.78 -2.38 -4.07
C ILE A 107 -5.07 -3.87 -4.21
N ILE A 108 -5.51 -4.34 -5.37
CA ILE A 108 -5.82 -5.77 -5.58
C ILE A 108 -4.58 -6.63 -5.33
N ILE A 109 -3.45 -6.27 -5.94
CA ILE A 109 -2.19 -7.00 -5.78
C ILE A 109 -1.75 -7.02 -4.32
N GLY A 110 -1.81 -5.88 -3.63
CA GLY A 110 -1.40 -5.81 -2.24
C GLY A 110 -2.35 -6.51 -1.28
N VAL A 111 -3.67 -6.45 -1.49
CA VAL A 111 -4.66 -7.20 -0.71
C VAL A 111 -4.48 -8.70 -0.92
N ILE A 112 -4.21 -9.15 -2.14
CA ILE A 112 -3.89 -10.56 -2.43
C ILE A 112 -2.62 -10.97 -1.67
N GLY A 113 -1.56 -10.14 -1.70
CA GLY A 113 -0.35 -10.38 -0.93
C GLY A 113 -0.63 -10.53 0.57
N LEU A 114 -1.42 -9.63 1.16
CA LEU A 114 -1.82 -9.68 2.57
C LEU A 114 -2.66 -10.92 2.90
N LEU A 115 -3.65 -11.25 2.07
CA LEU A 115 -4.47 -12.45 2.26
C LEU A 115 -3.63 -13.73 2.22
N MET A 116 -2.70 -13.82 1.29
CA MET A 116 -1.84 -14.98 1.18
C MET A 116 -0.95 -15.16 2.41
N THR A 117 -0.45 -14.07 3.00
CA THR A 117 0.29 -14.15 4.28
C THR A 117 -0.56 -14.66 5.43
N MET A 118 -1.88 -14.36 5.47
CA MET A 118 -2.79 -14.95 6.46
C MET A 118 -3.02 -16.45 6.22
N VAL A 119 -3.19 -16.87 4.96
CA VAL A 119 -3.33 -18.29 4.59
C VAL A 119 -2.09 -19.07 5.02
N GLN A 120 -0.90 -18.50 4.81
CA GLN A 120 0.36 -19.12 5.23
C GLN A 120 0.45 -19.33 6.73
N MET A 121 0.12 -18.30 7.53
CA MET A 121 0.11 -18.44 8.99
C MET A 121 -0.92 -19.48 9.46
N ALA A 122 -2.08 -19.58 8.81
CA ALA A 122 -3.05 -20.63 9.09
C ALA A 122 -2.51 -22.03 8.76
N THR A 123 -1.82 -22.20 7.62
CA THR A 123 -1.20 -23.48 7.24
C THR A 123 -0.01 -23.87 8.11
N ALA A 124 0.68 -22.88 8.70
CA ALA A 124 1.75 -23.08 9.67
C ALA A 124 1.25 -23.62 11.02
N GLY A 125 -0.07 -23.65 11.26
CA GLY A 125 -0.65 -24.07 12.53
C GLY A 125 -0.44 -23.07 13.67
N VAL A 126 0.15 -21.90 13.38
CA VAL A 126 0.40 -20.83 14.34
C VAL A 126 -0.84 -19.93 14.39
N PHE A 127 -1.87 -20.36 15.12
CA PHE A 127 -3.08 -19.56 15.33
C PHE A 127 -2.87 -18.41 16.32
N VAL A 128 -1.78 -18.46 17.10
CA VAL A 128 -1.38 -17.39 18.02
C VAL A 128 -0.25 -16.61 17.36
N MET A 129 -0.60 -15.60 16.56
CA MET A 129 0.37 -14.65 16.03
C MET A 129 0.99 -13.85 17.16
N ASP A 130 2.31 -13.68 17.11
CA ASP A 130 3.01 -12.72 17.95
C ASP A 130 2.45 -11.30 17.72
N MET A 131 2.55 -10.48 18.77
CA MET A 131 2.02 -9.11 18.78
C MET A 131 2.57 -8.27 17.62
N ILE A 132 3.83 -8.51 17.24
CA ILE A 132 4.50 -7.82 16.13
C ILE A 132 3.83 -8.15 14.79
N HIS A 133 3.53 -9.42 14.52
CA HIS A 133 2.90 -9.83 13.26
C HIS A 133 1.45 -9.34 13.17
N GLN A 134 0.74 -9.27 14.31
CA GLN A 134 -0.62 -8.70 14.33
C GLN A 134 -0.60 -7.22 13.98
N LEU A 135 0.35 -6.47 14.55
CA LEU A 135 0.57 -5.07 14.20
C LEU A 135 0.90 -4.91 12.71
N GLN A 136 1.81 -5.71 12.16
CA GLN A 136 2.18 -5.64 10.75
C GLN A 136 1.03 -5.96 9.79
N GLN A 137 0.21 -6.97 10.10
CA GLN A 137 -1.01 -7.26 9.34
C GLN A 137 -1.96 -6.08 9.37
N SER A 138 -2.23 -5.53 10.56
CA SER A 138 -3.14 -4.38 10.71
C SER A 138 -2.66 -3.16 9.92
N LEU A 139 -1.36 -2.87 9.91
CA LEU A 139 -0.77 -1.77 9.12
C LEU A 139 -0.96 -2.00 7.61
N GLY A 140 -0.84 -3.24 7.13
CA GLY A 140 -1.09 -3.59 5.73
C GLY A 140 -2.53 -3.33 5.32
N TRP A 141 -3.48 -3.79 6.13
CA TRP A 141 -4.91 -3.56 5.91
C TRP A 141 -5.28 -2.07 5.97
N ILE A 142 -4.75 -1.32 6.94
CA ILE A 142 -4.93 0.13 7.04
C ILE A 142 -4.37 0.83 5.78
N GLY A 143 -3.20 0.41 5.32
CA GLY A 143 -2.59 0.93 4.10
C GLY A 143 -3.45 0.70 2.85
N ALA A 144 -4.01 -0.51 2.70
CA ALA A 144 -4.92 -0.85 1.61
C ALA A 144 -6.23 -0.05 1.66
N ILE A 145 -6.80 0.14 2.85
CA ILE A 145 -8.01 0.95 3.06
C ILE A 145 -7.74 2.43 2.71
N MET A 146 -6.59 2.98 3.10
CA MET A 146 -6.23 4.36 2.73
C MET A 146 -6.03 4.54 1.23
N ALA A 147 -5.38 3.58 0.56
CA ALA A 147 -5.27 3.59 -0.90
C ALA A 147 -6.65 3.53 -1.57
N TYR A 148 -7.59 2.75 -1.01
CA TYR A 148 -8.98 2.69 -1.49
C TYR A 148 -9.73 4.01 -1.29
N PHE A 149 -9.59 4.67 -0.13
CA PHE A 149 -10.17 6.00 0.09
C PHE A 149 -9.58 7.05 -0.84
N SER A 150 -8.27 7.00 -1.10
CA SER A 150 -7.62 7.89 -2.07
C SER A 150 -8.24 7.73 -3.47
N ARG A 151 -8.53 6.49 -3.88
CA ARG A 151 -9.28 6.22 -5.11
C ARG A 151 -10.66 6.88 -5.08
N ILE A 152 -11.47 6.67 -4.03
CA ILE A 152 -12.83 7.25 -3.94
C ILE A 152 -12.80 8.78 -4.05
N ILE A 153 -11.87 9.44 -3.35
CA ILE A 153 -11.70 10.90 -3.40
C ILE A 153 -11.31 11.34 -4.81
N ALA A 154 -10.50 10.55 -5.52
CA ALA A 154 -10.19 10.76 -6.92
C ALA A 154 -11.41 10.55 -7.86
N GLU A 155 -12.38 9.72 -7.51
CA GLU A 155 -13.61 9.55 -8.30
C GLU A 155 -14.60 10.71 -8.14
N GLN A 156 -14.57 11.37 -6.97
CA GLN A 156 -15.47 12.49 -6.67
C GLN A 156 -15.07 13.81 -7.32
N LYS A 157 -13.89 13.93 -7.93
CA LYS A 157 -13.59 15.09 -8.79
C LYS A 157 -14.27 14.89 -10.14
N PRO A 158 -15.33 15.66 -10.45
CA PRO A 158 -16.06 15.49 -11.68
C PRO A 158 -15.14 15.77 -12.86
N ILE A 159 -15.31 14.96 -13.89
CA ILE A 159 -14.90 15.23 -15.26
C ILE A 159 -15.70 16.47 -15.69
N MET A 160 -15.24 17.66 -15.31
CA MET A 160 -15.61 18.92 -15.94
C MET A 160 -14.33 19.51 -16.49
N ASP A 161 -14.00 19.22 -17.74
CA ASP A 161 -14.51 20.00 -18.88
C ASP A 161 -13.65 19.63 -20.11
N LYS A 162 -14.30 18.99 -21.09
CA LYS A 162 -14.05 18.99 -22.54
C LYS A 162 -14.71 17.78 -23.21
#